data_AF-A0A2U2N4A7-F1
#
_entry.id   AF-A0A2U2N4A7-F1
#
_cell.length_a   1.000
_cell.length_b   1.000
_cell.length_c   1.000
_cell.angle_alpha   90.00
_cell.angle_beta   90.00
_cell.angle_gamma   90.00
#
_symmetry.space_group_name_H-M   'P 1'
#
loop_
_entity.id
_entity.type
_entity.pdbx_description
1 polymer ?
#
loop_
_entity_poly.entity_id
_entity_poly.type
_entity_poly.pdbx_seq_one_letter_code
_entity_poly.pdbx_strand_id
1 'polypeptide(L)'
;MPLLLFLALRRLGHDRRGWLLQSGLCWLVLPLGYWVTEPERNINWVFAPFGMDQVWLPPAVYVLLCMLAYPLLLYLPAEWLLRRLLPRARPAGV
;
A
#
# COMPACT_ATOMS: atom_id res chain seq x y z
N MET A 1 -3.48 16.30 -8.30
CA MET A 1 -2.32 15.46 -8.68
C MET A 1 -2.65 14.11 -9.35
N PRO A 2 -3.74 13.38 -9.04
CA PRO A 2 -3.97 12.03 -9.60
C PRO A 2 -3.98 11.95 -11.14
N LEU A 3 -4.60 12.94 -11.80
CA LEU A 3 -4.69 12.98 -13.26
C LEU A 3 -3.32 13.11 -13.95
N LEU A 4 -2.43 13.97 -13.42
CA LEU A 4 -1.10 14.17 -13.99
C LEU A 4 -0.25 12.90 -13.91
N LEU A 5 -0.30 12.19 -12.77
CA LEU A 5 0.40 10.91 -12.62
C LEU A 5 -0.15 9.86 -13.58
N PHE A 6 -1.48 9.78 -13.72
CA PHE A 6 -2.10 8.87 -14.69
C PHE A 6 -1.67 9.17 -16.13
N LEU A 7 -1.68 10.45 -16.54
CA LEU A 7 -1.22 10.87 -17.87
C LEU A 7 0.27 10.59 -18.09
N ALA A 8 1.11 10.79 -17.07
CA ALA A 8 2.53 10.46 -17.12
C ALA A 8 2.74 8.96 -17.32
N LEU A 9 2.06 8.12 -16.54
CA LEU A 9 2.12 6.67 -16.66
C LEU A 9 1.56 6.17 -18.00
N ARG A 10 0.57 6.86 -18.59
CA ARG A 10 0.10 6.55 -19.95
C ARG A 10 1.17 6.78 -21.02
N ARG A 11 2.04 7.78 -20.82
CA ARG A 11 3.13 8.11 -21.77
C ARG A 11 4.39 7.28 -21.54
N LEU A 12 4.78 7.09 -20.29
CA LEU A 12 6.03 6.40 -19.88
C LEU A 12 5.84 4.89 -19.72
N GLY A 13 4.61 4.45 -19.47
CA GLY A 13 4.24 3.08 -19.15
C GLY A 13 4.28 2.78 -17.65
N HIS A 14 3.63 1.68 -17.29
CA HIS A 14 3.48 1.17 -15.94
C HIS A 14 4.46 0.03 -15.67
N ASP A 15 5.26 0.13 -14.60
CA ASP A 15 6.11 -0.95 -14.13
C ASP A 15 5.30 -1.91 -13.22
N ARG A 16 5.23 -3.17 -13.66
CA ARG A 16 4.50 -4.26 -13.01
C ARG A 16 5.13 -4.72 -11.69
N ARG A 17 6.28 -4.20 -11.30
CA ARG A 17 6.94 -4.48 -10.02
C ARG A 17 6.57 -3.49 -8.92
N GLY A 18 5.86 -2.41 -9.25
CA GLY A 18 5.52 -1.34 -8.29
C GLY A 18 4.82 -1.85 -7.04
N TRP A 19 3.87 -2.78 -7.18
CA TRP A 19 3.14 -3.36 -6.04
C TRP A 19 4.03 -4.13 -5.06
N LEU A 20 5.16 -4.72 -5.52
CA LEU A 20 6.11 -5.42 -4.65
C LEU A 20 6.86 -4.42 -3.77
N LEU A 21 7.36 -3.34 -4.38
CA LEU A 21 8.04 -2.27 -3.66
C LEU A 21 7.08 -1.59 -2.67
N GLN A 22 5.84 -1.34 -3.09
CA GLN A 22 4.81 -0.77 -2.22
C GLN A 22 4.47 -1.71 -1.05
N SER A 23 4.41 -3.01 -1.29
CA SER A 23 4.18 -4.01 -0.23
C SER A 23 5.36 -4.07 0.74
N GLY A 24 6.60 -4.07 0.26
CA GLY A 24 7.79 -4.04 1.10
C GLY A 24 7.88 -2.76 1.95
N LEU A 25 7.56 -1.61 1.36
CA LEU A 25 7.48 -0.34 2.08
C LEU A 25 6.38 -0.38 3.15
N CYS A 26 5.20 -0.90 2.82
CA CYS A 26 4.10 -1.09 3.77
C CYS A 26 4.53 -1.98 4.94
N TRP A 27 5.21 -3.09 4.68
CA TRP A 27 5.70 -4.01 5.71
C TRP A 27 6.79 -3.39 6.59
N LEU A 28 7.48 -2.35 6.14
CA LEU A 28 8.39 -1.57 6.97
C LEU A 28 7.62 -0.52 7.79
N VAL A 29 6.75 0.23 7.13
CA VAL A 29 6.07 1.40 7.71
C VAL A 29 5.02 1.03 8.73
N LEU A 30 4.26 -0.06 8.54
CA LEU A 30 3.21 -0.44 9.50
C LEU A 30 3.77 -0.87 10.87
N PRO A 31 4.76 -1.79 10.97
CA PRO A 31 5.37 -2.13 12.25
C PRO A 31 6.09 -0.93 12.88
N LEU A 32 6.81 -0.15 12.08
CA LEU A 32 7.49 1.05 12.58
C LEU A 32 6.49 2.07 13.14
N GLY A 33 5.38 2.28 12.43
CA GLY A 33 4.30 3.14 12.90
C GLY A 33 3.71 2.65 14.22
N TYR A 34 3.49 1.35 14.35
CA TYR A 34 3.01 0.76 15.59
C TYR A 34 3.98 0.97 16.77
N TRP A 35 5.30 0.88 16.54
CA TRP A 35 6.29 1.04 17.62
C TRP A 35 6.67 2.49 17.93
N VAL A 36 6.57 3.40 16.96
CA VAL A 36 7.13 4.77 17.06
C VAL A 36 6.03 5.83 17.17
N THR A 37 4.74 5.46 17.06
CA THR A 37 3.63 6.41 17.15
C THR A 37 2.62 6.02 18.22
N GLU A 38 1.82 7.00 18.63
CA GLU A 38 0.79 6.84 19.64
C GLU A 38 -0.58 6.54 18.99
N PRO A 39 -1.47 5.77 19.65
CA PRO A 39 -2.80 5.41 19.14
C PRO A 39 -3.69 6.61 18.76
N GLU A 40 -3.48 7.78 19.35
CA GLU A 40 -4.24 9.00 19.05
C GLU A 40 -3.94 9.54 17.65
N ARG A 41 -2.76 9.21 17.09
CA ARG A 41 -2.36 9.65 15.75
C ARG A 41 -2.86 8.70 14.67
N ASN A 42 -2.77 7.38 14.90
CA ASN A 42 -3.27 6.24 14.10
C ASN A 42 -3.60 6.45 12.60
N ILE A 43 -2.75 7.19 11.87
CA ILE A 43 -2.98 7.57 10.47
C ILE A 43 -3.03 6.35 9.56
N ASN A 44 -2.17 5.36 9.86
CA ASN A 44 -2.06 4.12 9.09
C ASN A 44 -2.97 3.00 9.63
N TRP A 45 -3.88 3.31 10.56
CA TRP A 45 -4.80 2.33 11.16
C TRP A 45 -4.13 1.08 11.75
N VAL A 46 -2.90 1.23 12.24
CA VAL A 46 -2.10 0.15 12.84
C VAL A 46 -2.54 -0.20 14.26
N PHE A 47 -3.33 0.66 14.91
CA PHE A 47 -3.93 0.40 16.22
C PHE A 47 -5.39 -0.03 16.10
N ALA A 48 -6.16 0.65 15.25
CA ALA A 48 -7.57 0.33 14.98
C ALA A 48 -8.05 0.93 13.66
N PRO A 49 -9.08 0.37 13.01
CA PRO A 49 -9.54 0.83 11.71
C PRO A 49 -10.61 1.93 11.83
N PHE A 50 -10.63 2.87 10.88
CA PHE A 50 -11.72 3.85 10.68
C PHE A 50 -12.13 4.68 11.91
N GLY A 51 -11.19 4.95 12.82
CA GLY A 51 -11.47 5.71 14.05
C GLY A 51 -12.34 4.95 15.06
N MET A 52 -12.49 3.64 14.90
CA MET A 52 -13.12 2.75 15.88
C MET A 52 -12.07 2.25 16.88
N ASP A 53 -12.54 1.62 17.96
CA ASP A 53 -11.68 0.85 18.85
C ASP A 53 -11.43 -0.56 18.30
N GLN A 54 -10.22 -1.07 18.51
CA GLN A 54 -9.89 -2.47 18.24
C GLN A 54 -9.42 -3.15 19.53
N VAL A 55 -10.27 -4.02 20.06
CA VAL A 55 -10.01 -4.78 21.29
C VAL A 55 -10.14 -6.29 21.11
N TRP A 56 -10.48 -6.76 19.90
CA TRP A 56 -10.78 -8.17 19.63
C TRP A 56 -9.53 -9.00 19.36
N LEU A 57 -8.43 -8.35 18.98
CA LEU A 57 -7.19 -9.01 18.58
C LEU A 57 -6.01 -8.51 19.41
N PRO A 58 -5.03 -9.37 19.70
CA PRO A 58 -3.74 -8.92 20.18
C PRO A 58 -3.12 -7.90 19.20
N PRO A 59 -2.48 -6.82 19.68
CA PRO A 59 -1.99 -5.75 18.79
C PRO A 59 -1.06 -6.22 17.68
N ALA A 60 -0.10 -7.12 17.98
CA ALA A 60 0.81 -7.66 16.99
C ALA A 60 0.09 -8.47 15.89
N VAL A 61 -0.95 -9.23 16.26
CA VAL A 61 -1.77 -9.98 15.30
C VAL A 61 -2.53 -9.03 14.39
N TYR A 62 -3.09 -7.95 14.95
CA TYR A 62 -3.77 -6.93 14.18
C TYR A 62 -2.82 -6.25 13.16
N VAL A 63 -1.61 -5.87 13.56
CA VAL A 63 -0.61 -5.29 12.64
C VAL A 63 -0.22 -6.28 11.55
N LEU A 64 0.01 -7.56 11.87
CA LEU A 64 0.28 -8.59 10.87
C LEU A 64 -0.87 -8.75 9.88
N LEU A 65 -2.12 -8.70 10.34
CA LEU A 65 -3.28 -8.72 9.46
C LEU A 65 -3.33 -7.48 8.57
N CYS A 66 -3.01 -6.28 9.08
CA CYS A 66 -2.90 -5.08 8.25
C CYS A 66 -1.82 -5.23 7.17
N MET A 67 -0.66 -5.78 7.52
CA MET A 67 0.44 -6.05 6.58
C MET A 67 0.02 -7.00 5.45
N LEU A 68 -0.90 -7.93 5.69
CA LEU A 68 -1.44 -8.80 4.65
C LEU A 68 -2.60 -8.14 3.88
N ALA A 69 -3.53 -7.51 4.61
CA ALA A 69 -4.74 -6.94 4.05
C ALA A 69 -4.43 -5.79 3.09
N TYR A 70 -3.45 -4.94 3.38
CA TYR A 70 -3.16 -3.77 2.54
C TYR A 70 -2.66 -4.17 1.13
N PRO A 71 -1.64 -5.03 0.98
CA PRO A 71 -1.28 -5.59 -0.32
C PRO A 71 -2.43 -6.29 -1.03
N LEU A 72 -3.17 -7.15 -0.32
CA LEU A 72 -4.18 -8.01 -0.94
C LEU A 72 -5.44 -7.25 -1.38
N LEU A 73 -5.90 -6.29 -0.57
CA LEU A 73 -7.18 -5.62 -0.76
C LEU A 73 -7.03 -4.22 -1.40
N LEU A 74 -5.87 -3.58 -1.27
CA LEU A 74 -5.64 -2.24 -1.82
C LEU A 74 -4.66 -2.27 -3.00
N TYR A 75 -3.48 -2.87 -2.81
CA TYR A 75 -2.41 -2.74 -3.82
C TYR A 75 -2.63 -3.66 -5.02
N LEU A 76 -2.97 -4.93 -4.81
CA LEU A 76 -3.20 -5.88 -5.89
C LEU A 76 -4.41 -5.51 -6.77
N PRO A 77 -5.57 -5.08 -6.22
CA PRO A 77 -6.68 -4.64 -7.06
C PRO A 77 -6.36 -3.38 -7.85
N ALA A 78 -5.66 -2.41 -7.23
CA ALA A 78 -5.20 -1.22 -7.93
C ALA A 78 -4.21 -1.57 -9.04
N GLU A 79 -3.22 -2.42 -8.76
CA GLU A 79 -2.24 -2.91 -9.73
C GLU A 79 -2.91 -3.64 -10.90
N TRP A 80 -3.89 -4.48 -10.62
CA TRP A 80 -4.68 -5.17 -11.64
C TRP A 80 -5.40 -4.19 -12.56
N LEU A 81 -6.00 -3.14 -11.98
CA LEU A 81 -6.68 -2.09 -12.76
C LEU A 81 -5.68 -1.30 -13.61
N LEU A 82 -4.55 -0.88 -13.02
CA LEU A 82 -3.51 -0.13 -13.73
C LEU A 82 -2.92 -0.94 -14.89
N ARG A 83 -2.70 -2.25 -14.72
CA ARG A 83 -2.24 -3.15 -15.80
C ARG A 83 -3.20 -3.24 -16.97
N ARG A 84 -4.50 -3.05 -16.74
CA ARG A 84 -5.52 -3.05 -17.79
C ARG A 84 -5.61 -1.71 -18.52
N LEU A 85 -5.38 -0.62 -17.79
CA LEU A 85 -5.57 0.74 -18.31
C LEU A 85 -4.29 1.35 -18.92
N LEU A 86 -3.12 0.89 -18.52
CA LEU A 86 -1.84 1.51 -18.85
C LEU A 86 -0.94 0.57 -19.67
N PRO A 87 -0.19 1.10 -20.65
CA PRO A 87 0.80 0.32 -21.38
C PRO A 87 1.92 -0.10 -20.42
N ARG A 88 2.58 -1.23 -20.71
CA ARG A 88 3.72 -1.67 -19.92
C ARG A 88 4.93 -0.76 -20.19
N ALA A 89 5.64 -0.37 -19.14
CA ALA A 89 6.91 0.35 -19.29
C ALA A 89 7.90 -0.50 -20.11
N ARG A 90 8.62 0.14 -21.03
CA ARG A 90 9.70 -0.52 -21.77
C ARG A 90 10.92 -0.66 -20.83
N PRO A 91 11.61 -1.81 -20.84
CA PRO A 91 12.89 -1.89 -20.14
C PRO A 91 13.81 -0.82 -20.72
N ALA A 92 14.48 -0.05 -19.85
CA ALA A 92 15.54 0.83 -20.29
C ALA A 92 16.58 -0.06 -20.98
N GLY A 93 16.85 0.17 -22.27
CA GLY A 93 17.89 -0.56 -22.99
C GLY A 93 19.21 -0.39 -22.25
N VAL A 94 19.82 -1.50 -21.88
CA VAL A 94 21.24 -1.59 -21.50
C VAL A 94 22.01 -1.97 -22.75
#